data_AF-A0A848P4F8-F1
#
_entry.id   AF-A0A848P4F8-F1
#
_cell.length_a   1.000
_cell.length_b   1.000
_cell.length_c   1.000
_cell.angle_alpha   90.00
_cell.angle_beta   90.00
_cell.angle_gamma   90.00
#
_symmetry.space_group_name_H-M   'P 1'
#
loop_
_entity.id
_entity.type
_entity.pdbx_description
1 polymer ?
#
loop_
_entity_poly.entity_id
_entity_poly.type
_entity_poly.pdbx_seq_one_letter_code
_entity_poly.pdbx_strand_id
1 'polypeptide(L)'
;MTETDPSHRVRVEPLGVSFDAPESLTLLEAAGFAGVSLPRSCRNGTCRSCFCRIVSGTVRYTIEWPGLSREEKANGYTLPCVAIATSDVIVDVPDATVA
;
A
#
# COMPACT_ATOMS: atom_id res chain seq x y z
N MET A 1 -6.63 -28.11 5.33
CA MET A 1 -5.57 -27.09 5.35
C MET A 1 -5.38 -26.59 3.93
N THR A 2 -6.22 -25.65 3.51
CA THR A 2 -6.09 -24.95 2.22
C THR A 2 -6.92 -23.69 2.36
N GLU A 3 -6.45 -22.78 3.21
CA GLU A 3 -7.05 -21.46 3.34
C GLU A 3 -6.42 -20.62 2.23
N THR A 4 -7.20 -20.40 1.17
CA THR A 4 -6.86 -19.50 0.07
C THR A 4 -6.87 -18.09 0.64
N ASP A 5 -5.74 -17.62 1.18
CA ASP A 5 -5.58 -16.20 1.56
C ASP A 5 -5.77 -15.39 0.27
N PRO A 6 -6.79 -14.52 0.19
CA PRO A 6 -7.01 -13.76 -1.03
C PRO A 6 -5.79 -12.85 -1.22
N SER A 7 -5.19 -12.92 -2.39
CA SER A 7 -4.11 -12.00 -2.74
C SER A 7 -4.51 -11.16 -3.92
N HIS A 8 -4.15 -9.89 -3.83
CA HIS A 8 -4.58 -8.86 -4.76
C HIS A 8 -3.35 -8.30 -5.45
N ARG A 9 -3.45 -8.04 -6.76
CA ARG A 9 -2.33 -7.46 -7.50
C ARG A 9 -2.23 -5.98 -7.20
N VAL A 10 -1.06 -5.56 -6.73
CA VAL A 10 -0.75 -4.16 -6.48
C VAL A 10 0.27 -3.70 -7.50
N ARG A 11 -0.07 -2.66 -8.26
CA ARG A 11 0.83 -2.04 -9.23
C ARG A 11 1.34 -0.70 -8.69
N VAL A 12 2.65 -0.50 -8.76
CA VAL A 12 3.33 0.73 -8.36
C VAL A 12 3.73 1.51 -9.60
N GLU A 13 3.20 2.71 -9.74
CA GLU A 13 3.59 3.69 -10.78
C GLU A 13 4.41 4.82 -10.16
N PRO A 14 5.32 5.47 -10.92
CA PRO A 14 5.71 5.20 -12.30
C PRO A 14 6.69 4.02 -12.45
N LEU A 15 7.02 3.32 -11.36
CA LEU A 15 7.95 2.19 -11.33
C LEU A 15 7.55 1.07 -12.32
N GLY A 16 6.25 0.93 -12.60
CA GLY A 16 5.69 -0.07 -13.51
C GLY A 16 5.68 -1.49 -12.93
N VAL A 17 6.06 -1.66 -11.67
CA VAL A 17 6.20 -2.96 -10.99
C VAL A 17 4.85 -3.38 -10.43
N SER A 18 4.52 -4.65 -10.59
CA SER A 18 3.35 -5.24 -9.96
C SER A 18 3.76 -6.40 -9.07
N PHE A 19 3.18 -6.46 -7.87
CA PHE A 19 3.40 -7.54 -6.93
C PHE A 19 2.08 -8.04 -6.35
N ASP A 20 2.16 -9.19 -5.70
CA ASP A 20 1.03 -9.84 -5.07
C ASP A 20 0.97 -9.42 -3.59
N ALA A 21 -0.15 -8.84 -3.17
CA ALA A 21 -0.37 -8.38 -1.81
C ALA A 21 -1.49 -9.22 -1.16
N PRO A 22 -1.16 -10.18 -0.29
CA PRO A 22 -2.17 -10.93 0.45
C PRO A 22 -2.85 -10.05 1.50
N GLU A 23 -4.12 -10.34 1.83
CA GLU A 23 -4.88 -9.57 2.84
C GLU A 23 -4.29 -9.69 4.26
N SER A 24 -3.44 -10.70 4.47
CA SER A 24 -2.66 -10.90 5.69
C SER A 24 -1.48 -9.93 5.84
N LEU A 25 -1.03 -9.27 4.76
CA LEU A 25 0.11 -8.35 4.78
C LEU A 25 -0.30 -6.92 4.38
N THR A 26 0.45 -5.95 4.91
CA THR A 26 0.32 -4.56 4.44
C THR A 26 0.98 -4.40 3.08
N LEU A 27 0.53 -3.41 2.30
CA LEU A 27 1.13 -3.04 1.03
C LEU A 27 2.65 -2.83 1.15
N LEU A 28 3.11 -2.27 2.28
CA LEU A 28 4.54 -2.08 2.54
C LEU A 28 5.31 -3.39 2.68
N GLU A 29 4.76 -4.35 3.41
CA GLU A 29 5.42 -5.64 3.62
C GLU A 29 5.39 -6.46 2.32
N ALA A 30 4.24 -6.52 1.63
CA ALA A 30 4.11 -7.18 0.33
C ALA A 30 5.06 -6.59 -0.73
N ALA A 31 5.18 -5.26 -0.79
CA ALA A 31 6.16 -4.58 -1.63
C ALA A 31 7.59 -5.03 -1.30
N GLY A 32 7.94 -5.06 -0.02
CA GLY A 32 9.26 -5.49 0.43
C GLY A 32 9.58 -6.94 0.04
N PHE A 33 8.61 -7.85 0.15
CA PHE A 33 8.76 -9.24 -0.30
C PHE A 33 8.98 -9.36 -1.81
N ALA A 34 8.41 -8.45 -2.59
CA ALA A 34 8.57 -8.40 -4.03
C ALA A 34 9.85 -7.66 -4.50
N GLY A 35 10.69 -7.19 -3.58
CA GLY A 35 11.88 -6.40 -3.90
C GLY A 35 11.57 -4.91 -4.19
N VAL A 36 10.37 -4.45 -3.87
CA VAL A 36 9.98 -3.04 -3.96
C VAL A 36 10.17 -2.36 -2.60
N SER A 37 11.17 -1.49 -2.54
CA SER A 37 11.38 -0.61 -1.39
C SER A 37 10.52 0.64 -1.51
N LEU A 38 9.39 0.65 -0.81
CA LEU A 38 8.57 1.85 -0.63
C LEU A 38 9.18 2.76 0.44
N PRO A 39 9.04 4.10 0.31
CA PRO A 39 9.50 5.05 1.30
C PRO A 39 8.87 4.76 2.66
N ARG A 40 9.69 4.48 3.67
CA ARG A 40 9.24 4.12 5.01
C ARG A 40 10.13 4.79 6.05
N SER A 41 9.52 5.37 7.07
CA SER A 41 10.26 6.00 8.17
C SER A 41 9.81 5.44 9.51
N CYS A 42 8.58 5.76 9.94
CA CYS A 42 8.05 5.35 11.24
C CYS A 42 7.39 3.97 11.29
N ARG A 43 6.94 3.41 10.16
CA ARG A 43 6.14 2.16 10.07
C ARG A 43 4.84 2.12 10.91
N ASN A 44 4.44 3.23 11.54
CA ASN A 44 3.29 3.29 12.45
C ASN A 44 2.17 4.23 11.96
N GLY A 45 2.23 4.70 10.71
CA GLY A 45 1.20 5.56 10.13
C GLY A 45 1.16 7.01 10.62
N THR A 46 2.21 7.49 11.30
CA THR A 46 2.27 8.82 11.93
C THR A 46 3.17 9.83 11.18
N CYS A 47 4.23 9.34 10.54
CA CYS A 47 5.27 10.15 9.89
C CYS A 47 4.89 10.67 8.51
N ARG A 48 3.89 10.09 7.84
CA ARG A 48 3.51 10.38 6.45
C ARG A 48 4.62 10.22 5.40
N SER A 49 5.79 9.67 5.72
CA SER A 49 6.83 9.41 4.72
C SER A 49 6.44 8.39 3.67
N CYS A 50 5.53 7.47 4.01
CA CYS A 50 5.00 6.46 3.10
C CYS A 50 3.78 6.96 2.32
N PHE A 51 3.50 8.26 2.27
CA PHE A 51 2.31 8.80 1.62
C PHE A 51 2.28 8.47 0.12
N CYS A 52 1.21 7.80 -0.31
CA CYS A 52 1.02 7.32 -1.67
C CYS A 52 -0.38 7.65 -2.15
N ARG A 53 -0.59 7.68 -3.46
CA ARG A 53 -1.93 7.88 -4.03
C ARG A 53 -2.43 6.59 -4.67
N ILE A 54 -3.65 6.19 -4.35
CA ILE A 54 -4.37 5.14 -5.06
C ILE A 54 -4.94 5.75 -6.33
N VAL A 55 -4.45 5.27 -7.47
CA VAL A 55 -4.96 5.58 -8.80
C VAL A 55 -6.23 4.77 -9.08
N SER A 56 -6.24 3.50 -8.65
CA SER A 56 -7.38 2.60 -8.87
C SER A 56 -7.43 1.52 -7.80
N GLY A 57 -8.62 1.00 -7.52
CA GLY A 57 -8.86 -0.09 -6.56
C GLY A 57 -9.21 0.39 -5.15
N THR A 58 -9.30 -0.56 -4.22
CA THR A 58 -9.68 -0.32 -2.84
C THR A 58 -8.72 -0.98 -1.86
N VAL A 59 -8.47 -0.27 -0.76
CA VAL A 59 -7.65 -0.74 0.35
C VAL A 59 -8.41 -0.58 1.65
N ARG A 60 -8.09 -1.43 2.61
CA ARG A 60 -8.54 -1.33 4.00
C ARG A 60 -7.39 -0.90 4.88
N TYR A 61 -7.67 -0.12 5.92
CA TYR A 61 -6.67 0.29 6.89
C TYR A 61 -6.71 -0.62 8.12
N THR A 62 -5.54 -0.99 8.65
CA THR A 62 -5.42 -1.74 9.91
C THR A 62 -5.65 -0.86 11.13
N ILE A 63 -5.56 0.46 10.96
CA ILE A 63 -5.78 1.46 12.01
C ILE A 63 -6.99 2.33 11.70
N GLU A 64 -7.74 2.70 12.73
CA GLU A 64 -8.97 3.49 12.61
C GLU A 64 -8.70 4.92 12.10
N TRP A 65 -7.59 5.50 12.55
CA TRP A 65 -7.14 6.85 12.18
C TRP A 65 -5.68 6.84 11.73
N PRO A 66 -5.41 6.49 10.46
CA PRO A 66 -4.13 6.85 9.86
C PRO A 66 -3.97 8.36 9.91
N GLY A 67 -2.74 8.87 9.92
CA GLY A 67 -2.43 10.31 9.91
C GLY A 67 -2.89 11.06 8.64
N LEU A 68 -3.89 10.54 7.93
CA LEU A 68 -4.58 11.08 6.76
C LEU A 68 -5.87 11.79 7.20
N SER A 69 -6.05 13.00 6.71
CA SER A 69 -7.31 13.74 6.79
C SER A 69 -8.37 13.08 5.89
N ARG A 70 -9.65 13.39 6.15
CA ARG A 70 -10.76 12.89 5.31
C ARG A 70 -10.60 13.32 3.85
N GLU A 71 -10.13 14.55 3.62
CA GLU A 71 -9.87 15.07 2.29
C GLU A 71 -8.76 14.29 1.57
N GLU A 72 -7.69 13.92 2.27
CA GLU A 72 -6.62 13.11 1.69
C GLU A 72 -7.15 11.74 1.26
N LYS A 73 -7.92 11.07 2.11
CA LYS A 73 -8.60 9.82 1.75
C LYS A 73 -9.54 9.99 0.54
N ALA A 74 -10.28 11.09 0.48
CA ALA A 74 -11.18 11.39 -0.64
C ALA A 74 -10.44 11.69 -1.95
N ASN A 75 -9.24 12.27 -1.87
CA ASN A 75 -8.35 12.48 -3.02
C ASN A 75 -7.62 11.20 -3.46
N GLY A 76 -7.85 10.08 -2.78
CA GLY A 76 -7.22 8.78 -3.03
C GLY A 76 -5.88 8.60 -2.34
N TYR A 77 -5.49 9.45 -1.39
CA TYR A 77 -4.24 9.28 -0.67
C TYR A 77 -4.34 8.21 0.43
N THR A 78 -3.27 7.44 0.58
CA THR A 78 -3.19 6.28 1.45
C THR A 78 -1.80 6.14 2.08
N LEU A 79 -1.72 5.34 3.15
CA LEU A 79 -0.47 4.96 3.81
C LEU A 79 -0.28 3.44 3.66
N PRO A 80 0.58 2.96 2.73
CA PRO A 80 0.81 1.54 2.48
C PRO A 80 1.41 0.80 3.68
N CYS A 81 1.97 1.51 4.67
CA CYS A 81 2.46 0.90 5.91
C CYS A 81 1.35 0.33 6.79
N VAL A 82 0.10 0.78 6.61
CA VAL A 82 -1.07 0.35 7.39
C VAL A 82 -2.27 0.08 6.49
N ALA A 83 -2.05 0.07 5.17
CA ALA A 83 -3.08 -0.25 4.19
C ALA A 83 -2.87 -1.69 3.69
N ILE A 84 -3.97 -2.40 3.57
CA ILE A 84 -4.07 -3.76 3.07
C ILE A 84 -4.92 -3.69 1.79
N ALA A 85 -4.45 -4.28 0.70
CA ALA A 85 -5.23 -4.36 -0.52
C ALA A 85 -6.44 -5.28 -0.30
N THR A 86 -7.62 -4.86 -0.76
CA THR A 86 -8.82 -5.71 -0.75
C THR A 86 -9.33 -6.02 -2.16
N SER A 87 -8.61 -5.54 -3.18
CA SER A 87 -8.85 -5.74 -4.61
C SER A 87 -7.57 -5.35 -5.37
N ASP A 88 -7.52 -5.58 -6.67
CA ASP A 88 -6.44 -5.09 -7.52
C ASP A 88 -6.31 -3.56 -7.41
N VAL A 89 -5.15 -3.10 -6.92
CA VAL A 89 -4.91 -1.69 -6.60
C VAL A 89 -3.75 -1.17 -7.42
N ILE A 90 -3.90 0.03 -7.95
CA ILE A 90 -2.81 0.78 -8.59
C ILE A 90 -2.47 1.92 -7.64
N VAL A 91 -1.23 1.96 -7.17
CA VAL A 91 -0.68 3.04 -6.36
C VAL A 91 0.36 3.82 -7.15
N ASP A 92 0.25 5.14 -7.10
CA ASP A 92 1.25 6.07 -7.57
C ASP A 92 2.17 6.45 -6.40
N VAL A 93 3.42 6.05 -6.53
CA VAL A 93 4.51 6.22 -5.57
C VAL A 93 5.77 6.63 -6.32
N PRO A 94 5.97 7.92 -6.59
CA PRO A 94 7.16 8.40 -7.31
C PRO A 94 8.47 8.17 -6.55
N ASP A 95 8.41 8.03 -5.22
CA ASP A 95 9.57 7.80 -4.35
C ASP A 95 9.85 6.30 -4.11
N ALA A 96 9.10 5.40 -4.74
CA ALA A 96 9.36 3.97 -4.66
C ALA A 96 10.63 3.59 -5.43
N THR A 97 11.37 2.63 -4.90
CA THR A 97 12.58 2.09 -5.54
C THR A 97 12.48 0.57 -5.62
N VAL A 98 13.03 -0.02 -6.68
CA VAL A 98 13.28 -1.47 -6.74
C VAL A 98 14.71 -1.73 -6.26
N ALA A 99 14.88 -2.73 -5.40
CA ALA A 99 16.18 -3.18 -4.92
C ALA A 99 16.61 -4.48 -5.61
#